data_AF-A0A352KIU9-F1
#
_entry.id   AF-A0A352KIU9-F1
#
_cell.length_a   1.000
_cell.length_b   1.000
_cell.length_c   1.000
_cell.angle_alpha   90.00
_cell.angle_beta   90.00
_cell.angle_gamma   90.00
#
_symmetry.space_group_name_H-M   'P 1'
#
loop_
_entity.id
_entity.type
_entity.pdbx_description
1 polymer ?
#
loop_
_entity_poly.entity_id
_entity_poly.type
_entity_poly.pdbx_seq_one_letter_code
_entity_poly.pdbx_strand_id
1 'polypeptide(L)'
;TKAYTTRVGSGPFPTELNDEIGRHMAVTGKEFGATTGRARRCGWLDSVALKRAVQLNSLTSLCVTKLDVLDGLETVKICTGYSLDGDLIVEDMDPNGGLADAIEGCRPQYTELPGWRDTHGITEYNSLPENAKNYLKQIEILAGIPIEVISTGP
;
A
#
# COMPACT_ATOMS: atom_id res chain seq x y z
N THR A 1 -7.32 -5.01 -1.88
CA THR A 1 -5.90 -4.68 -1.60
C THR A 1 -5.69 -4.51 -0.10
N LYS A 2 -4.47 -4.66 0.42
CA LYS A 2 -4.14 -4.24 1.79
C LYS A 2 -3.91 -2.72 1.82
N ALA A 3 -3.98 -2.09 2.99
CA ALA A 3 -3.62 -0.68 3.20
C ALA A 3 -2.11 -0.40 3.04
N TYR A 4 -1.28 -1.43 2.93
CA TYR A 4 0.17 -1.37 2.70
C TYR A 4 0.59 -2.57 1.84
N THR A 5 1.83 -2.61 1.39
CA THR A 5 2.30 -3.66 0.46
C THR A 5 3.15 -4.70 1.19
N THR A 6 2.97 -5.97 0.83
CA THR A 6 3.79 -7.07 1.36
C THR A 6 4.26 -7.99 0.25
N ARG A 7 5.48 -8.51 0.35
CA ARG A 7 6.02 -9.48 -0.62
C ARG A 7 6.70 -10.66 0.08
N VAL A 8 6.58 -11.84 -0.54
CA VAL A 8 7.33 -13.04 -0.17
C VAL A 8 8.33 -13.34 -1.28
N GLY A 9 9.57 -13.69 -0.91
CA GLY A 9 10.61 -14.05 -1.86
C GLY A 9 11.42 -12.87 -2.39
N SER A 10 12.25 -13.17 -3.38
CA SER A 10 13.15 -12.23 -4.05
C SER A 10 12.41 -11.39 -5.10
N GLY A 11 13.15 -10.44 -5.69
CA GLY A 11 12.68 -9.55 -6.75
C GLY A 11 12.47 -8.11 -6.26
N PRO A 12 12.36 -7.16 -7.19
CA PRO A 12 12.23 -5.74 -6.88
C PRO A 12 11.01 -5.45 -6.00
N PHE A 13 11.17 -4.58 -5.02
CA PHE A 13 10.06 -4.10 -4.21
C PHE A 13 10.29 -2.61 -3.92
N PRO A 14 9.89 -1.71 -4.84
CA PRO A 14 10.27 -0.31 -4.78
C PRO A 14 9.89 0.36 -3.45
N THR A 15 8.74 0.00 -2.89
CA THR A 15 8.24 0.59 -1.64
C THR A 15 8.68 -0.14 -0.37
N GLU A 16 9.59 -1.11 -0.46
CA GLU A 16 10.08 -1.87 0.69
C GLU A 16 10.71 -0.96 1.75
N LEU A 17 10.35 -1.24 3.01
CA LEU A 17 10.87 -0.54 4.17
C LEU A 17 11.80 -1.46 4.97
N ASN A 18 13.03 -0.99 5.15
CA ASN A 18 14.06 -1.65 5.95
C ASN A 18 14.28 -0.95 7.31
N ASP A 19 13.31 -0.15 7.74
CA ASP A 19 13.35 0.67 8.95
C ASP A 19 12.35 0.19 10.02
N GLU A 20 12.20 0.97 11.08
CA GLU A 20 11.30 0.65 12.19
C GLU A 20 9.82 0.64 11.77
N ILE A 21 9.44 1.40 10.73
CA ILE A 21 8.07 1.42 10.21
C ILE A 21 7.78 0.11 9.49
N GLY A 22 8.69 -0.35 8.63
CA GLY A 22 8.59 -1.67 7.99
C GLY A 22 8.47 -2.79 9.03
N ARG A 23 9.25 -2.71 10.11
CA ARG A 23 9.18 -3.65 11.24
C ARG A 23 7.84 -3.56 11.98
N HIS A 24 7.34 -2.34 12.23
CA HIS A 24 6.04 -2.12 12.86
C HIS A 24 4.92 -2.79 12.05
N MET A 25 4.85 -2.52 10.74
CA MET A 25 3.85 -3.14 9.85
C MET A 25 3.92 -4.66 9.87
N ALA A 26 5.13 -5.23 9.86
CA ALA A 26 5.31 -6.68 9.90
C ALA A 26 4.78 -7.30 11.19
N VAL A 27 5.07 -6.68 12.34
CA VAL A 27 4.65 -7.16 13.66
C VAL A 27 3.14 -6.99 13.86
N THR A 28 2.63 -5.77 13.71
CA THR A 28 1.20 -5.45 13.91
C THR A 28 0.34 -6.22 12.90
N GLY A 29 0.77 -6.28 11.64
CA GLY A 29 0.08 -7.02 10.58
C GLY A 29 0.22 -8.54 10.65
N LYS A 30 1.01 -9.09 11.58
CA LYS A 30 1.34 -10.53 11.66
C LYS A 30 1.82 -11.07 10.31
N GLU A 31 2.69 -10.33 9.63
CA GLU A 31 3.17 -10.66 8.29
C GLU A 31 4.33 -11.66 8.33
N PHE A 32 4.03 -12.84 8.85
CA PHE A 32 4.95 -13.97 8.97
C PHE A 32 4.36 -15.20 8.28
N GLY A 33 5.22 -16.06 7.73
CA GLY A 33 4.80 -17.34 7.16
C GLY A 33 4.13 -18.22 8.21
N ALA A 34 2.94 -18.73 7.93
CA ALA A 34 2.15 -19.51 8.90
C ALA A 34 2.86 -20.78 9.41
N THR A 35 3.71 -21.40 8.57
CA THR A 35 4.45 -22.63 8.92
C THR A 35 5.89 -22.33 9.31
N THR A 36 6.58 -21.48 8.54
CA THR A 36 8.03 -21.27 8.68
C THR A 36 8.38 -20.11 9.61
N GLY A 37 7.42 -19.24 9.95
CA GLY A 37 7.67 -18.01 10.71
C GLY A 37 8.49 -16.97 9.95
N ARG A 38 8.86 -17.20 8.68
CA ARG A 38 9.68 -16.26 7.90
C ARG A 38 8.95 -14.93 7.73
N ALA A 39 9.61 -13.84 8.09
CA ALA A 39 9.08 -12.49 7.91
C ALA A 39 8.84 -12.18 6.42
N ARG A 40 7.70 -11.57 6.13
CA ARG A 40 7.42 -11.01 4.81
C ARG A 40 8.02 -9.62 4.72
N ARG A 41 8.47 -9.25 3.52
CA ARG A 41 8.93 -7.90 3.23
C ARG A 41 7.72 -6.99 3.28
N CYS A 42 7.82 -5.86 3.98
CA CYS A 42 6.73 -4.88 4.13
C CYS A 42 7.14 -3.54 3.54
N GLY A 43 6.18 -2.81 3.02
CA GLY A 43 6.41 -1.53 2.37
C GLY A 43 5.14 -0.69 2.30
N TRP A 44 5.30 0.59 1.97
CA TRP A 44 4.16 1.49 1.76
C TRP A 44 3.24 0.99 0.64
N LEU A 45 1.98 1.45 0.66
CA LEU A 45 1.05 1.15 -0.43
C LEU A 45 1.61 1.67 -1.76
N ASP A 46 1.57 0.81 -2.77
CA ASP A 46 2.03 1.11 -4.11
C ASP A 46 0.84 1.34 -5.05
N SER A 47 0.52 2.61 -5.30
CA SER A 47 -0.65 2.93 -6.14
C SER A 47 -0.39 2.68 -7.63
N VAL A 48 0.87 2.70 -8.07
CA VAL A 48 1.24 2.39 -9.46
C VAL A 48 0.91 0.92 -9.76
N ALA A 49 1.35 0.02 -8.88
CA ALA A 49 1.00 -1.39 -8.97
C ALA A 49 -0.51 -1.64 -8.80
N LEU A 50 -1.17 -0.92 -7.88
CA LEU A 50 -2.61 -1.02 -7.66
C LEU A 50 -3.42 -0.59 -8.89
N LYS A 51 -3.12 0.57 -9.49
CA LYS A 51 -3.79 1.08 -10.69
C LYS A 51 -3.65 0.12 -11.87
N ARG A 52 -2.46 -0.46 -12.06
CA ARG A 52 -2.24 -1.52 -13.05
C ARG A 52 -3.10 -2.76 -12.76
N ALA A 53 -3.21 -3.19 -11.50
CA ALA A 53 -4.06 -4.32 -11.14
C ALA A 53 -5.55 -4.04 -11.40
N VAL A 54 -6.01 -2.80 -11.17
CA VAL A 54 -7.37 -2.36 -11.51
C VAL A 54 -7.62 -2.46 -13.02
N GLN A 55 -6.71 -1.91 -13.84
CA GLN A 55 -6.82 -1.92 -15.31
C GLN A 55 -6.79 -3.35 -15.89
N LEU A 56 -5.86 -4.19 -15.42
CA LEU A 56 -5.69 -5.55 -15.96
C LEU A 56 -6.85 -6.49 -15.60
N ASN A 57 -7.49 -6.28 -14.45
CA ASN A 57 -8.56 -7.16 -13.96
C ASN A 57 -9.96 -6.54 -14.12
N SER A 58 -10.06 -5.35 -14.72
CA SER A 58 -11.32 -4.60 -14.87
C SER A 58 -12.09 -4.47 -13.54
N LEU A 59 -11.37 -4.14 -12.46
CA LEU A 59 -11.97 -4.02 -11.14
C LEU A 59 -12.92 -2.81 -11.10
N THR A 60 -14.09 -2.98 -10.51
CA THR A 60 -15.09 -1.90 -10.34
C THR A 60 -15.06 -1.27 -8.96
N SER A 61 -14.55 -1.97 -7.95
CA SER A 61 -14.41 -1.49 -6.58
C SER A 61 -13.26 -2.18 -5.83
N LEU A 62 -12.84 -1.57 -4.72
CA LEU A 62 -11.80 -2.09 -3.83
C LEU A 62 -12.38 -2.55 -2.49
N CYS A 63 -11.80 -3.63 -1.99
CA CYS A 63 -11.79 -3.97 -0.56
C CYS A 63 -10.41 -3.63 0.01
N VAL A 64 -10.33 -2.66 0.93
CA VAL A 64 -9.09 -2.28 1.64
C VAL A 64 -9.03 -2.99 2.97
N THR A 65 -8.00 -3.80 3.18
CA THR A 65 -7.85 -4.60 4.41
C THR A 65 -6.68 -4.13 5.27
N LYS A 66 -6.74 -4.45 6.57
CA LYS A 66 -5.69 -4.18 7.54
C LYS A 66 -5.37 -2.68 7.69
N LEU A 67 -6.39 -1.83 7.69
CA LEU A 67 -6.20 -0.39 7.92
C LEU A 67 -5.60 -0.11 9.31
N ASP A 68 -6.00 -0.92 10.29
CA ASP A 68 -5.56 -0.92 11.68
C ASP A 68 -4.05 -1.14 11.86
N VAL A 69 -3.37 -1.72 10.86
CA VAL A 69 -1.92 -1.91 10.91
C VAL A 69 -1.14 -0.59 10.79
N LEU A 70 -1.79 0.47 10.31
CA LEU A 70 -1.18 1.80 10.19
C LEU A 70 -1.50 2.71 11.39
N ASP A 71 -2.28 2.22 12.36
CA ASP A 71 -2.64 2.96 13.56
C ASP A 71 -1.39 3.35 14.36
N GLY A 72 -1.40 4.58 14.90
CA GLY A 72 -0.32 5.11 15.72
C GLY A 72 0.89 5.66 14.95
N LEU A 73 0.94 5.52 13.63
CA LEU A 73 1.95 6.18 12.80
C LEU A 73 1.66 7.69 12.72
N GLU A 74 2.70 8.52 12.83
CA GLU A 74 2.56 9.98 12.70
C GLU A 74 2.31 10.42 11.25
N THR A 75 2.94 9.71 10.30
CA THR A 75 2.84 9.97 8.86
C THR A 75 2.73 8.65 8.13
N VAL A 76 1.82 8.60 7.16
CA VAL A 76 1.66 7.46 6.24
C VAL A 76 1.99 7.92 4.82
N LYS A 77 2.57 7.03 4.02
CA LYS A 77 2.95 7.34 2.63
C LYS A 77 2.26 6.43 1.64
N ILE A 78 1.93 6.97 0.48
CA ILE A 78 1.47 6.21 -0.70
C ILE A 78 2.44 6.49 -1.83
N CYS A 79 2.98 5.44 -2.44
CA CYS A 79 3.82 5.59 -3.62
C CYS A 79 2.93 5.89 -4.82
N THR A 80 3.12 7.06 -5.42
CA THR A 80 2.30 7.58 -6.52
C THR A 80 2.99 7.50 -7.88
N GLY A 81 4.29 7.25 -7.90
CA GLY A 81 5.07 7.13 -9.12
C GLY A 81 6.44 6.50 -8.87
N TYR A 82 7.15 6.22 -9.95
CA TYR A 82 8.53 5.74 -9.90
C TYR A 82 9.46 6.67 -10.67
N SER A 83 10.70 6.82 -10.18
CA SER A 83 11.77 7.51 -10.87
C SER A 83 12.99 6.61 -11.06
N LEU A 84 13.63 6.68 -12.23
CA LEU A 84 14.92 6.03 -12.51
C LEU A 84 15.90 7.13 -12.90
N ASP A 85 17.07 7.15 -12.27
CA ASP A 85 18.14 8.13 -12.54
C ASP A 85 17.73 9.62 -12.48
N GLY A 86 16.64 9.93 -11.76
CA GLY A 86 16.14 11.30 -11.57
C GLY A 86 15.00 11.69 -12.52
N ASP A 87 14.75 10.91 -13.56
CA ASP A 87 13.60 11.10 -14.44
C ASP A 87 12.38 10.36 -13.88
N LEU A 88 11.22 11.04 -13.84
CA LEU A 88 9.95 10.41 -13.48
C LEU A 88 9.53 9.50 -14.64
N ILE A 89 9.64 8.18 -14.45
CA ILE A 89 9.49 7.22 -15.54
C ILE A 89 8.04 6.71 -15.65
N VAL A 90 7.24 6.76 -14.58
CA VAL A 90 5.98 5.97 -14.57
C VAL A 90 4.82 6.64 -13.81
N GLU A 91 3.83 7.10 -14.58
CA GLU A 91 2.42 7.24 -14.13
C GLU A 91 1.50 6.19 -14.79
N ASP A 92 1.93 5.61 -15.91
CA ASP A 92 1.29 4.50 -16.62
C ASP A 92 2.37 3.49 -17.04
N MET A 93 2.33 2.30 -16.46
CA MET A 93 3.19 1.19 -16.88
C MET A 93 2.68 0.64 -18.21
N ASP A 94 3.57 0.46 -19.19
CA ASP A 94 3.23 -0.24 -20.43
C ASP A 94 2.58 -1.61 -20.10
N PRO A 95 1.32 -1.85 -20.52
CA PRO A 95 0.63 -3.10 -20.24
C PRO A 95 1.36 -4.33 -20.82
N ASN A 96 2.23 -4.16 -21.82
CA ASN A 96 2.93 -5.24 -22.53
C ASN A 96 4.33 -5.56 -21.98
N GLY A 97 4.87 -4.74 -21.08
CA GLY A 97 6.19 -4.93 -20.46
C GLY A 97 6.14 -5.69 -19.13
N GLY A 98 7.15 -6.53 -18.87
CA GLY A 98 7.33 -7.22 -17.59
C GLY A 98 7.54 -6.22 -16.45
N LEU A 99 6.64 -6.24 -15.45
CA LEU A 99 6.65 -5.33 -14.30
C LEU A 99 7.95 -5.40 -13.49
N ALA A 100 8.59 -6.57 -13.39
CA ALA A 100 9.78 -6.76 -12.58
C ALA A 100 10.99 -6.03 -13.16
N ASP A 101 11.26 -6.19 -14.45
CA ASP A 101 12.43 -5.59 -15.11
C ASP A 101 12.25 -4.06 -15.21
N ALA A 102 11.02 -3.59 -15.44
CA ALA A 102 10.71 -2.17 -15.56
C ALA A 102 10.81 -1.37 -14.25
N ILE A 103 10.78 -2.03 -13.09
CA ILE A 103 10.90 -1.38 -11.77
C ILE A 103 12.21 -1.70 -11.06
N GLU A 104 13.08 -2.49 -11.68
CA GLU A 104 14.40 -2.74 -11.13
C GLU A 104 15.24 -1.45 -11.17
N GLY A 105 15.81 -1.06 -10.03
CA GLY A 105 16.54 0.21 -9.89
C GLY A 105 15.67 1.46 -9.71
N CYS A 106 14.35 1.35 -9.88
CA CYS A 106 13.43 2.47 -9.67
C CYS A 106 13.30 2.86 -8.20
N ARG A 107 13.20 4.17 -7.96
CA ARG A 107 12.94 4.76 -6.64
C ARG A 107 11.48 5.20 -6.54
N PRO A 108 10.78 4.89 -5.44
CA PRO A 108 9.40 5.30 -5.24
C PRO A 108 9.31 6.81 -4.97
N GLN A 109 8.29 7.44 -5.54
CA GLN A 109 7.87 8.80 -5.23
C GLN A 109 6.64 8.76 -4.35
N TYR A 110 6.65 9.52 -3.26
CA TYR A 110 5.63 9.42 -2.22
C TYR A 110 4.79 10.69 -2.09
N THR A 111 3.49 10.49 -1.90
CA THR A 111 2.63 11.46 -1.24
C THR A 111 2.57 11.11 0.25
N GLU A 112 2.88 12.09 1.09
CA GLU A 112 2.79 11.96 2.55
C GLU A 112 1.44 12.47 3.04
N LEU A 113 0.80 11.71 3.92
CA LEU A 113 -0.44 12.09 4.60
C LEU A 113 -0.25 11.99 6.11
N PRO A 114 -0.91 12.85 6.90
CA PRO A 114 -0.90 12.72 8.34
C PRO A 114 -1.51 11.37 8.75
N GLY A 115 -0.89 10.69 9.70
CA GLY A 115 -1.42 9.44 10.25
C GLY A 115 -2.55 9.67 11.26
N TRP A 116 -2.95 8.60 11.94
CA TRP A 116 -4.07 8.60 12.88
C TRP A 116 -3.79 7.69 14.07
N ARG A 117 -4.62 7.79 15.11
CA ARG A 117 -4.38 7.06 16.36
C ARG A 117 -4.88 5.62 16.35
N ASP A 118 -6.14 5.39 16.02
CA ASP A 118 -6.77 4.08 16.17
C ASP A 118 -7.95 3.94 15.22
N THR A 119 -8.04 2.79 14.57
CA THR A 119 -9.17 2.36 13.75
C THR A 119 -9.68 0.97 14.13
N HIS A 120 -8.99 0.27 15.04
CA HIS A 120 -9.24 -1.14 15.31
C HIS A 120 -10.69 -1.40 15.77
N GLY A 121 -11.36 -2.35 15.11
CA GLY A 121 -12.73 -2.75 15.45
C GLY A 121 -13.82 -1.75 15.08
N ILE A 122 -13.49 -0.62 14.42
CA ILE A 122 -14.50 0.30 13.89
C ILE A 122 -15.22 -0.34 12.71
N THR A 123 -16.55 -0.44 12.80
CA THR A 123 -17.42 -1.02 11.75
C THR A 123 -18.22 0.01 10.96
N GLU A 124 -18.27 1.26 11.43
CA GLU A 124 -19.01 2.35 10.82
C GLU A 124 -18.05 3.36 10.17
N TYR A 125 -18.20 3.63 8.87
CA TYR A 125 -17.29 4.52 8.13
C TYR A 125 -17.19 5.91 8.77
N ASN A 126 -18.32 6.46 9.22
CA ASN A 126 -18.36 7.80 9.81
C ASN A 126 -17.62 7.89 11.14
N SER A 127 -17.39 6.77 11.82
CA SER A 127 -16.64 6.70 13.07
C SER A 127 -15.13 6.66 12.87
N LEU A 128 -14.63 6.47 11.64
CA LEU A 128 -13.20 6.51 11.34
C LEU A 128 -12.61 7.91 11.60
N PRO A 129 -11.36 8.01 12.08
CA PRO A 129 -10.63 9.27 12.16
C PRO A 129 -10.55 9.94 10.79
N GLU A 130 -10.58 11.28 10.78
CA GLU A 130 -10.57 12.06 9.54
C GLU A 130 -9.33 11.77 8.68
N ASN A 131 -8.16 11.63 9.30
CA ASN A 131 -6.94 11.30 8.57
C ASN A 131 -6.98 9.91 7.93
N ALA A 132 -7.65 8.93 8.56
CA ALA A 132 -7.86 7.61 7.99
C ALA A 132 -8.81 7.67 6.78
N LYS A 133 -9.88 8.47 6.88
CA LYS A 133 -10.79 8.74 5.74
C LYS A 133 -10.06 9.43 4.59
N ASN A 134 -9.21 10.41 4.88
CA ASN A 134 -8.39 11.10 3.87
C ASN A 134 -7.41 10.14 3.18
N TYR A 135 -6.81 9.22 3.94
CA TYR A 135 -5.97 8.18 3.37
C TYR A 135 -6.75 7.26 2.42
N LEU A 136 -7.91 6.78 2.83
CA LEU A 136 -8.80 5.96 1.98
C LEU A 136 -9.25 6.73 0.73
N LYS A 137 -9.61 8.01 0.88
CA LYS A 137 -9.98 8.89 -0.22
C LYS A 137 -8.85 9.03 -1.24
N GLN A 138 -7.61 9.18 -0.76
CA GLN A 138 -6.44 9.26 -1.62
C GLN A 138 -6.22 7.95 -2.39
N ILE A 139 -6.47 6.80 -1.76
CA ILE A 139 -6.43 5.50 -2.45
C ILE A 139 -7.48 5.43 -3.56
N GLU A 140 -8.72 5.85 -3.32
CA GLU A 140 -9.76 5.87 -4.35
C GLU A 140 -9.35 6.72 -5.57
N ILE A 141 -8.81 7.92 -5.30
CA ILE A 141 -8.36 8.85 -6.34
C ILE A 141 -7.25 8.21 -7.18
N LEU A 142 -6.24 7.63 -6.53
CA LEU A 142 -5.09 7.04 -7.21
C LEU A 142 -5.43 5.73 -7.94
N ALA A 143 -6.37 4.95 -7.40
CA ALA A 143 -6.83 3.71 -8.03
C ALA A 143 -7.85 3.94 -9.15
N GLY A 144 -8.55 5.09 -9.13
CA GLY A 144 -9.59 5.45 -10.09
C GLY A 144 -10.92 4.72 -9.90
N ILE A 145 -11.11 4.00 -8.78
CA ILE A 145 -12.31 3.23 -8.46
C ILE A 145 -12.66 3.35 -6.96
N PRO A 146 -13.94 3.21 -6.58
CA PRO A 146 -14.39 3.38 -5.20
C PRO A 146 -13.90 2.25 -4.27
N ILE A 147 -13.82 2.56 -2.98
CA ILE A 147 -13.66 1.56 -1.90
C ILE A 147 -15.03 1.24 -1.33
N GLU A 148 -15.44 -0.03 -1.40
CA GLU A 148 -16.74 -0.49 -0.87
C GLU A 148 -16.61 -1.23 0.47
N VAL A 149 -15.44 -1.82 0.74
CA VAL A 149 -15.20 -2.59 1.96
C VAL A 149 -13.90 -2.14 2.61
N ILE A 150 -13.94 -1.89 3.91
CA ILE A 150 -12.78 -1.56 4.73
C ILE A 150 -12.71 -2.56 5.89
N SER A 151 -11.55 -3.16 6.10
CA SER A 151 -11.28 -4.00 7.27
C SER A 151 -10.28 -3.29 8.18
N THR A 152 -10.68 -3.16 9.45
CA THR A 152 -9.97 -2.52 10.56
C THR A 152 -9.54 -3.55 11.62
N GLY A 153 -9.40 -4.81 11.22
CA GLY A 153 -8.99 -5.89 12.11
C GLY A 153 -9.13 -7.26 11.46
N PRO A 154 -8.52 -8.29 12.07
CA PRO A 154 -8.66 -9.68 11.70
C PRO A 154 -10.05 -10.26 11.98
#